data_AF-A0A5Q4E1Q5-F1
#
_entry.id   AF-A0A5Q4E1Q5-F1
#
_cell.length_a   1.000
_cell.length_b   1.000
_cell.length_c   1.000
_cell.angle_alpha   90.00
_cell.angle_beta   90.00
_cell.angle_gamma   90.00
#
_symmetry.space_group_name_H-M   'P 1'
#
loop_
_entity.id
_entity.type
_entity.pdbx_description
1 polymer ?
#
loop_
_entity_poly.entity_id
_entity_poly.type
_entity_poly.pdbx_seq_one_letter_code
_entity_poly.pdbx_strand_id
1 'polypeptide(L)'
;MNKADIVRRDQVLRAYFAGRDWDDNNEYSLKRKLVLHSHELLPSYPFLIDDEWETEPNRNQAGKGDLLFADGKGRFAVVEVKWLDCDNSGKTAKTRRTQKRKKVKDQAVDYANSLAERLKIFAQIEGYWFTNECEKPQLEMCLQGF
;
A
#
# COMPACT_ATOMS: atom_id res chain seq x y z
N MET A 1 -1.97 18.91 -1.21
CA MET A 1 -2.90 18.38 -2.23
C MET A 1 -4.30 18.89 -1.91
N ASN A 2 -5.06 19.40 -2.89
CA ASN A 2 -6.42 19.89 -2.62
C ASN A 2 -7.38 18.70 -2.42
N LYS A 3 -8.38 18.85 -1.54
CA LYS A 3 -9.41 17.85 -1.26
C LYS A 3 -10.18 17.42 -2.52
N ALA A 4 -10.45 18.34 -3.43
CA ALA A 4 -11.13 18.02 -4.69
C ALA A 4 -10.32 17.03 -5.55
N ASP A 5 -8.99 17.20 -5.60
CA ASP A 5 -8.09 16.28 -6.34
C ASP A 5 -8.03 14.91 -5.69
N ILE A 6 -7.98 14.86 -4.34
CA ILE A 6 -7.99 13.60 -3.57
C ILE A 6 -9.27 12.81 -3.87
N VAL A 7 -10.43 13.46 -3.81
CA VAL A 7 -11.72 12.81 -4.08
C VAL A 7 -11.80 12.33 -5.53
N ARG A 8 -11.34 13.13 -6.50
CA ARG A 8 -11.34 12.74 -7.91
C ARG A 8 -10.44 11.52 -8.16
N ARG A 9 -9.23 11.50 -7.59
CA ARG A 9 -8.30 10.36 -7.70
C ARG A 9 -8.90 9.10 -7.12
N ASP A 10 -9.48 9.20 -5.92
CA ASP A 10 -10.15 8.10 -5.25
C ASP A 10 -11.29 7.51 -6.10
N GLN A 11 -12.16 8.36 -6.66
CA GLN A 11 -13.23 7.91 -7.54
C GLN A 11 -12.72 7.16 -8.78
N VAL A 12 -11.69 7.71 -9.45
CA VAL A 12 -11.12 7.09 -10.66
C VAL A 12 -10.47 5.75 -10.33
N LEU A 13 -9.63 5.70 -9.30
CA LEU A 13 -8.91 4.48 -8.92
C LEU A 13 -9.88 3.41 -8.41
N ARG A 14 -10.86 3.77 -7.57
CA ARG A 14 -11.87 2.80 -7.12
C ARG A 14 -12.72 2.26 -8.27
N ALA A 15 -13.10 3.10 -9.23
CA ALA A 15 -13.81 2.65 -10.43
C ALA A 15 -12.97 1.67 -11.25
N TYR A 16 -11.67 1.96 -11.39
CA TYR A 16 -10.72 1.06 -12.05
C TYR A 16 -10.62 -0.30 -11.35
N PHE A 17 -10.40 -0.33 -10.03
CA PHE A 17 -10.35 -1.58 -9.27
C PHE A 17 -11.69 -2.33 -9.30
N ALA A 18 -12.82 -1.62 -9.25
CA ALA A 18 -14.14 -2.24 -9.33
C ALA A 18 -14.35 -2.95 -10.68
N GLY A 19 -13.98 -2.30 -11.80
CA GLY A 19 -14.20 -2.80 -13.16
C GLY A 19 -13.15 -3.79 -13.69
N ARG A 20 -12.03 -3.97 -13.01
CA ARG A 20 -10.99 -4.97 -13.36
C ARG A 20 -11.16 -6.23 -12.50
N ASP A 21 -12.23 -6.98 -12.75
CA ASP A 21 -12.58 -8.22 -12.05
C ASP A 21 -12.11 -9.50 -12.78
N TRP A 22 -11.51 -9.35 -13.96
CA TRP A 22 -11.02 -10.43 -14.81
C TRP A 22 -9.54 -10.81 -14.58
N ASP A 23 -8.84 -10.11 -13.68
CA ASP A 23 -7.42 -10.37 -13.41
C ASP A 23 -7.25 -11.41 -12.29
N ASP A 24 -6.94 -12.63 -12.70
CA ASP A 24 -6.76 -13.79 -11.81
C ASP A 24 -5.42 -13.79 -11.05
N ASN A 25 -4.62 -12.72 -11.13
CA ASN A 25 -3.43 -12.61 -10.32
C ASN A 25 -3.79 -12.50 -8.83
N ASN A 26 -3.29 -13.43 -8.01
CA ASN A 26 -3.60 -13.47 -6.58
C ASN A 26 -3.18 -12.20 -5.81
N GLU A 27 -2.04 -11.59 -6.17
CA GLU A 27 -1.57 -10.35 -5.56
C GLU A 27 -2.47 -9.17 -5.95
N TYR A 28 -2.88 -9.12 -7.23
CA TYR A 28 -3.88 -8.16 -7.69
C TYR A 28 -5.23 -8.35 -6.99
N SER A 29 -5.70 -9.58 -6.84
CA SER A 29 -6.95 -9.91 -6.13
C SER A 29 -6.91 -9.43 -4.67
N LEU A 30 -5.77 -9.61 -3.99
CA LEU A 30 -5.58 -9.12 -2.62
C LEU A 30 -5.55 -7.59 -2.56
N LYS A 31 -4.84 -6.94 -3.50
CA LYS A 31 -4.80 -5.48 -3.65
C LYS A 31 -6.21 -4.91 -3.90
N ARG A 32 -6.97 -5.52 -4.81
CA ARG A 32 -8.35 -5.17 -5.14
C ARG A 32 -9.28 -5.31 -3.93
N LYS A 33 -9.18 -6.41 -3.19
CA LYS A 33 -9.94 -6.61 -1.94
C LYS A 33 -9.67 -5.47 -0.95
N LEU A 34 -8.40 -5.13 -0.76
CA LEU A 34 -8.03 -4.02 0.12
C LEU A 34 -8.66 -2.71 -0.33
N VAL A 35 -8.56 -2.37 -1.62
CA VAL A 35 -9.13 -1.12 -2.15
C VAL A 35 -10.64 -1.08 -1.94
N LEU A 36 -11.38 -2.10 -2.38
CA LEU A 36 -12.85 -2.10 -2.32
C LEU A 36 -13.39 -2.11 -0.88
N HIS A 37 -12.66 -2.72 0.05
CA HIS A 37 -13.04 -2.80 1.46
C HIS A 37 -12.22 -1.86 2.36
N SER A 38 -11.52 -0.87 1.82
CA SER A 38 -10.60 -0.04 2.61
C SER A 38 -11.31 0.77 3.70
N HIS A 39 -12.60 1.04 3.55
CA HIS A 39 -13.42 1.72 4.56
C HIS A 39 -13.56 0.91 5.86
N GLU A 40 -13.50 -0.43 5.77
CA GLU A 40 -13.47 -1.34 6.92
C GLU A 40 -12.04 -1.66 7.35
N LEU A 41 -11.15 -1.89 6.39
CA LEU A 41 -9.80 -2.40 6.64
C LEU A 41 -8.80 -1.32 7.06
N LEU A 42 -9.00 -0.09 6.58
CA LEU A 42 -8.14 1.07 6.81
C LEU A 42 -8.97 2.36 6.99
N PRO A 43 -9.88 2.42 7.98
CA PRO A 43 -10.89 3.48 8.11
C PRO A 43 -10.31 4.88 8.32
N SER A 44 -9.09 4.98 8.86
CA SER A 44 -8.40 6.25 9.09
C SER A 44 -7.94 6.94 7.80
N TYR A 45 -7.86 6.21 6.68
CA TYR A 45 -7.37 6.70 5.39
C TYR A 45 -8.36 6.36 4.27
N PRO A 46 -9.53 7.03 4.22
CA PRO A 46 -10.63 6.68 3.33
C PRO A 46 -10.34 6.89 1.84
N PHE A 47 -9.36 7.71 1.47
CA PHE A 47 -9.12 8.07 0.07
C PHE A 47 -7.91 7.34 -0.49
N LEU A 48 -8.09 6.54 -1.55
CA LEU A 48 -7.00 6.03 -2.38
C LEU A 48 -6.56 7.13 -3.35
N ILE A 49 -5.30 7.55 -3.31
CA ILE A 49 -4.83 8.67 -4.13
C ILE A 49 -3.82 8.26 -5.19
N ASP A 50 -3.20 7.09 -5.07
CA ASP A 50 -2.27 6.57 -6.07
C ASP A 50 -2.17 5.03 -6.01
N ASP A 51 -1.86 4.42 -7.15
CA ASP A 51 -1.60 2.98 -7.35
C ASP A 51 -0.33 2.84 -8.20
N GLU A 52 0.57 1.94 -7.82
CA GLU A 52 1.89 1.78 -8.47
C GLU A 52 2.68 3.09 -8.59
N TRP A 53 2.72 3.86 -7.50
CA TRP A 53 3.28 5.20 -7.47
C TRP A 53 4.81 5.19 -7.47
N GLU A 54 5.41 6.13 -8.20
CA GLU A 54 6.88 6.27 -8.24
C GLU A 54 7.42 6.80 -6.92
N THR A 55 8.31 6.02 -6.30
CA THR A 55 9.00 6.38 -5.05
C THR A 55 9.93 7.57 -5.28
N GLU A 56 10.69 7.54 -6.37
CA GLU A 56 11.50 8.65 -6.88
C GLU A 56 11.05 9.04 -8.30
N PRO A 57 10.60 10.29 -8.53
CA PRO A 57 10.18 10.74 -9.86
C PRO A 57 11.31 10.57 -10.89
N ASN A 58 11.00 9.95 -12.03
CA ASN A 58 11.93 9.72 -13.14
C ASN A 58 13.10 8.77 -12.83
N ARG A 59 13.04 8.00 -11.74
CA ARG A 59 14.02 6.96 -11.43
C ARG A 59 13.34 5.61 -11.32
N ASN A 60 13.14 4.98 -12.47
CA ASN A 60 12.55 3.64 -12.59
C ASN A 60 13.26 2.56 -11.73
N GLN A 61 14.50 2.81 -11.28
CA GLN A 61 15.24 1.88 -10.43
C GLN A 61 14.90 1.98 -8.94
N ALA A 62 14.20 3.04 -8.49
CA ALA A 62 13.81 3.23 -7.09
C ALA A 62 12.58 2.39 -6.68
N GLY A 63 11.97 1.68 -7.64
CA GLY A 63 10.77 0.87 -7.43
C GLY A 63 9.47 1.68 -7.52
N LYS A 64 8.36 0.97 -7.33
CA LYS A 64 7.02 1.53 -7.28
C LYS A 64 6.34 1.00 -6.03
N GLY A 65 5.71 1.89 -5.26
CA GLY A 65 4.89 1.48 -4.13
C GLY A 65 3.51 1.04 -4.59
N ASP A 66 2.89 0.09 -3.91
CA ASP A 66 1.64 -0.53 -4.36
C ASP A 66 0.46 0.43 -4.24
N LEU A 67 0.18 0.94 -3.04
CA LEU A 67 -0.96 1.81 -2.79
C LEU A 67 -0.59 2.99 -1.90
N LEU A 68 -1.16 4.15 -2.19
CA LEU A 68 -1.06 5.34 -1.35
C LEU A 68 -2.46 5.84 -0.97
N PHE A 69 -2.77 5.81 0.32
CA PHE A 69 -4.01 6.35 0.87
C PHE A 69 -3.78 7.68 1.60
N ALA A 70 -4.84 8.47 1.72
CA ALA A 70 -4.86 9.75 2.41
C ALA A 70 -6.11 9.90 3.29
N ASP A 71 -5.98 10.70 4.34
CA ASP A 71 -7.11 11.06 5.21
C ASP A 71 -7.87 12.32 4.77
N GLY A 72 -7.37 13.00 3.73
CA GLY A 72 -7.89 14.27 3.24
C GLY A 72 -7.51 15.50 4.10
N LYS A 73 -6.72 15.32 5.15
CA LYS A 73 -6.23 16.36 6.06
C LYS A 73 -4.69 16.45 6.13
N GLY A 74 -3.99 15.65 5.32
CA GLY A 74 -2.53 15.70 5.19
C GLY A 74 -1.80 14.56 5.87
N ARG A 75 -2.50 13.49 6.26
CA ARG A 75 -1.88 12.22 6.67
C ARG A 75 -1.97 11.20 5.56
N PHE A 76 -0.96 10.35 5.47
CA PHE A 76 -0.82 9.36 4.41
C PHE A 76 -0.54 7.97 4.96
N ALA A 77 -1.07 6.96 4.28
CA ALA A 77 -0.73 5.57 4.51
C ALA A 77 -0.17 4.97 3.22
N VAL A 78 1.09 4.55 3.26
CA VAL A 78 1.71 3.72 2.23
C VAL A 78 1.38 2.28 2.57
N VAL A 79 0.79 1.52 1.63
CA VAL A 79 0.43 0.12 1.87
C VAL A 79 1.07 -0.76 0.81
N GLU A 80 1.99 -1.63 1.26
CA GLU A 80 2.62 -2.66 0.43
C GLU A 80 1.86 -3.98 0.54
N VAL A 81 1.56 -4.60 -0.61
CA VAL A 81 0.73 -5.79 -0.72
C VAL A 81 1.58 -6.97 -1.20
N LYS A 82 1.48 -8.11 -0.51
CA LYS A 82 2.17 -9.32 -0.93
C LYS A 82 1.32 -10.56 -0.81
N TRP A 83 1.16 -11.29 -1.91
CA TRP A 83 0.62 -12.64 -1.83
C TRP A 83 1.71 -13.65 -1.41
N LEU A 84 1.40 -14.41 -0.36
CA LEU A 84 2.23 -15.50 0.15
C LEU A 84 1.63 -16.83 -0.33
N ASP A 85 2.49 -17.66 -0.93
CA ASP A 85 2.17 -19.04 -1.28
C ASP A 85 2.11 -19.89 -0.01
N CYS A 86 0.88 -20.14 0.44
CA CYS A 86 0.57 -20.90 1.64
C CYS A 86 0.28 -22.38 1.35
N ASP A 87 0.03 -22.72 0.08
CA ASP A 87 -0.32 -24.08 -0.35
C ASP A 87 0.90 -25.00 -0.28
N ASN A 88 2.08 -24.45 -0.57
CA ASN A 88 3.33 -25.19 -0.45
C ASN A 88 3.81 -25.31 1.01
N SER A 89 4.02 -26.55 1.42
CA SER A 89 4.55 -26.93 2.73
C SER A 89 6.02 -27.38 2.64
N GLY A 90 6.70 -27.47 3.79
CA GLY A 90 8.12 -27.85 3.87
C GLY A 90 9.07 -26.69 4.21
N LYS A 91 10.31 -27.04 4.57
CA LYS A 91 11.31 -26.09 5.12
C LYS A 91 11.59 -24.93 4.16
N THR A 92 11.84 -25.23 2.89
CA THR A 92 12.12 -24.23 1.86
C THR A 92 10.95 -23.26 1.64
N ALA A 93 9.72 -23.78 1.56
CA ALA A 93 8.52 -22.95 1.40
C ALA A 93 8.31 -22.03 2.61
N LYS A 94 8.53 -22.54 3.84
CA LYS A 94 8.51 -21.74 5.07
C LYS A 94 9.56 -20.62 5.04
N THR A 95 10.81 -20.93 4.70
CA THR A 95 11.89 -19.92 4.59
C THR A 95 11.55 -18.85 3.57
N ARG A 96 11.04 -19.22 2.38
CA ARG A 96 10.61 -18.28 1.35
C ARG A 96 9.50 -17.34 1.85
N ARG A 97 8.49 -17.87 2.55
CA ARG A 97 7.43 -17.05 3.16
C ARG A 97 8.00 -16.07 4.18
N THR A 98 8.88 -16.52 5.07
CA THR A 98 9.53 -15.65 6.06
C THR A 98 10.33 -14.52 5.38
N GLN A 99 11.08 -14.83 4.33
CA GLN A 99 11.82 -13.82 3.56
C GLN A 99 10.88 -12.83 2.87
N LYS A 100 9.79 -13.30 2.25
CA LYS A 100 8.78 -12.42 1.63
C LYS A 100 8.11 -11.50 2.64
N ARG A 101 7.76 -12.00 3.84
CA ARG A 101 7.21 -11.19 4.93
C ARG A 101 8.18 -10.10 5.37
N LYS A 102 9.45 -10.46 5.57
CA LYS A 102 10.47 -9.47 5.91
C LYS A 102 10.59 -8.42 4.81
N LYS A 103 10.65 -8.84 3.54
CA LYS A 103 10.77 -7.92 2.42
C LYS A 103 9.60 -6.94 2.32
N VAL A 104 8.35 -7.39 2.43
CA VAL A 104 7.19 -6.47 2.34
C VAL A 104 7.15 -5.47 3.49
N LYS A 105 7.61 -5.86 4.69
CA LYS A 105 7.78 -4.94 5.83
C LYS A 105 8.85 -3.90 5.55
N ASP A 106 10.03 -4.35 5.11
CA ASP A 106 11.14 -3.46 4.77
C ASP A 106 10.72 -2.47 3.67
N GLN A 107 10.00 -2.92 2.64
CA GLN A 107 9.45 -2.06 1.58
C GLN A 107 8.44 -1.03 2.11
N ALA A 108 7.52 -1.42 3.00
CA ALA A 108 6.57 -0.50 3.60
C ALA A 108 7.28 0.63 4.36
N VAL A 109 8.39 0.31 5.03
CA VAL A 109 9.24 1.29 5.72
C VAL A 109 9.97 2.19 4.73
N ASP A 110 10.67 1.60 3.76
CA ASP A 110 11.47 2.33 2.78
C ASP A 110 10.61 3.32 2.00
N TYR A 111 9.43 2.89 1.53
CA TYR A 111 8.56 3.74 0.73
C TYR A 111 7.86 4.82 1.54
N ALA A 112 7.54 4.58 2.82
CA ALA A 112 7.06 5.63 3.71
C ALA A 112 8.15 6.71 3.93
N ASN A 113 9.41 6.32 4.08
CA ASN A 113 10.54 7.26 4.14
C ASN A 113 10.72 8.03 2.82
N SER A 114 10.70 7.35 1.67
CA SER A 114 10.79 8.01 0.36
C SER A 114 9.66 9.02 0.14
N LEU A 115 8.44 8.70 0.57
CA LEU A 115 7.32 9.62 0.50
C LEU A 115 7.56 10.85 1.40
N ALA A 116 8.08 10.65 2.62
CA ALA A 116 8.40 11.74 3.54
C ALA A 116 9.44 12.69 2.93
N GLU A 117 10.52 12.14 2.39
CA GLU A 117 11.58 12.91 1.71
C GLU A 117 11.04 13.69 0.51
N ARG A 118 10.20 13.04 -0.30
CA ARG A 118 9.60 13.66 -1.49
C ARG A 118 8.66 14.81 -1.13
N LEU A 119 7.81 14.59 -0.15
CA LEU A 119 6.82 15.57 0.24
C LEU A 119 7.48 16.78 0.94
N LYS A 120 8.63 16.61 1.61
CA LYS A 120 9.33 17.67 2.37
C LYS A 120 8.43 18.36 3.41
N ILE A 121 7.44 17.64 3.96
CA ILE A 121 6.40 18.20 4.85
C ILE A 121 6.36 17.45 6.17
N PHE A 122 5.80 18.13 7.18
CA PHE A 122 5.38 17.63 8.49
C PHE A 122 4.16 16.68 8.45
N ALA A 123 3.96 15.98 7.34
CA ALA A 123 2.85 15.04 7.22
C ALA A 123 3.10 13.82 8.11
N GLN A 124 2.07 13.35 8.80
CA GLN A 124 2.13 12.02 9.42
C GLN A 124 2.03 10.98 8.30
N ILE A 125 3.06 10.15 8.18
CA ILE A 125 3.15 9.09 7.17
C ILE A 125 3.28 7.76 7.88
N GLU A 126 2.42 6.83 7.53
CA GLU A 126 2.41 5.48 8.10
C GLU A 126 2.69 4.45 7.02
N GLY A 127 3.62 3.54 7.31
CA GLY A 127 3.95 2.41 6.44
C GLY A 127 3.23 1.17 6.92
N TYR A 128 2.41 0.59 6.05
CA TYR A 128 1.66 -0.63 6.28
C TYR A 128 2.09 -1.73 5.33
N TRP A 129 2.01 -2.97 5.80
CA TRP A 129 2.09 -4.16 4.94
C TRP A 129 0.80 -4.96 5.02
N PHE A 130 0.47 -5.63 3.92
CA PHE A 130 -0.72 -6.46 3.83
C PHE A 130 -0.43 -7.75 3.08
N THR A 131 -0.79 -8.88 3.69
CA THR A 131 -0.64 -10.20 3.07
C THR A 131 -1.94 -10.98 3.19
N ASN A 132 -2.08 -12.04 2.39
CA ASN A 132 -3.20 -12.98 2.46
C ASN A 132 -3.24 -13.80 3.76
N GLU A 133 -2.26 -13.67 4.66
CA GLU A 133 -2.30 -14.25 6.01
C GLU A 133 -2.91 -13.27 7.04
N CYS A 134 -3.21 -12.02 6.66
CA CYS A 134 -3.75 -10.99 7.54
C CYS A 134 -5.20 -10.64 7.19
N GLU A 135 -6.02 -10.36 8.20
CA GLU A 135 -7.38 -9.88 7.97
C GLU A 135 -7.41 -8.43 7.47
N LYS A 136 -6.46 -7.61 7.92
CA LYS A 136 -6.32 -6.19 7.58
C LYS A 136 -4.84 -5.77 7.46
N PRO A 137 -4.53 -4.61 6.84
CA PRO A 137 -3.18 -4.06 6.83
C PRO A 137 -2.59 -3.89 8.23
N GLN A 138 -1.31 -4.17 8.37
CA GLN A 138 -0.57 -4.08 9.63
C GLN A 138 0.40 -2.91 9.59
N LEU A 139 0.37 -2.06 10.62
CA LEU A 139 1.28 -0.93 10.76
C LEU A 139 2.70 -1.45 11.05
N GLU A 140 3.67 -1.02 10.26
CA GLU A 140 5.10 -1.30 10.51
C GLU A 140 5.84 -0.07 11.02
N MET A 141 5.51 1.12 10.50
CA MET A 141 6.11 2.36 10.96
C MET A 141 5.16 3.54 10.95
N CYS A 142 5.47 4.53 11.78
CA CYS A 142 4.79 5.82 11.82
C CYS A 142 5.87 6.91 11.89
N LEU A 143 5.93 7.77 10.88
CA LEU A 143 6.72 9.00 10.88
C LEU A 143 5.84 10.13 11.37
N GLN A 144 6.26 10.78 12.45
CA GLN A 144 5.64 12.01 12.93
C GLN A 144 6.39 13.20 12.35
N GLY A 145 5.66 14.14 11.74
CA GLY A 145 6.23 15.46 11.44
C GLY A 145 6.55 16.20 12.73
N PHE A 146 7.73 16.82 12.80
CA PHE A 146 8.17 17.64 13.93
C PHE A 146 7.45 18.99 14.04
#